data_AF-A0A519RHQ2-F1
#
_entry.id   AF-A0A519RHQ2-F1
#
_cell.length_a   1.000
_cell.length_b   1.000
_cell.length_c   1.000
_cell.angle_alpha   90.00
_cell.angle_beta   90.00
_cell.angle_gamma   90.00
#
_symmetry.space_group_name_H-M   'P 1'
#
loop_
_entity.id
_entity.type
_entity.pdbx_description
1 polymer ?
#
loop_
_entity_poly.entity_id
_entity_poly.type
_entity_poly.pdbx_seq_one_letter_code
_entity_poly.pdbx_strand_id
1 'polypeptide(L)'
;FLLPFKVFTGNKPTNTLLIDKLTPETLGSLVALYEHKIFVQGIIWNIFSYDQWGVELGKQLANSILLEINSGNISDHDSSTTFLLKHFLKK
;
A
#
# COMPACT_ATOMS: atom_id res chain seq x y z
N PHE A 1 23.54 35.76 -4.12
CA PHE A 1 23.18 34.38 -4.54
C PHE A 1 22.39 33.57 -3.51
N LEU A 2 22.26 33.98 -2.22
CA LEU A 2 21.57 33.16 -1.20
C LEU A 2 20.03 33.29 -1.18
N LEU A 3 19.48 34.39 -1.72
CA LEU A 3 18.05 34.75 -1.62
C LEU A 3 17.10 33.64 -2.12
N PRO A 4 17.32 32.97 -3.27
CA PRO A 4 16.38 31.96 -3.78
C PRO A 4 16.21 30.74 -2.85
N PHE A 5 17.22 30.41 -2.04
CA PHE A 5 17.21 29.23 -1.15
C PHE A 5 16.50 29.46 0.19
N LYS A 6 16.03 30.68 0.45
CA LYS A 6 15.34 31.07 1.69
C LYS A 6 13.90 31.54 1.46
N VAL A 7 13.38 31.40 0.23
CA VAL A 7 12.01 31.77 -0.10
C VAL A 7 11.08 30.64 0.29
N PHE A 8 10.11 30.94 1.16
CA PHE A 8 9.00 30.05 1.47
C PHE A 8 7.75 30.59 0.79
N THR A 9 7.22 29.87 -0.20
CA THR A 9 6.02 30.24 -0.96
C THR A 9 4.72 30.13 -0.15
N GLY A 10 4.76 29.51 1.03
CA GLY A 10 3.58 29.31 1.86
C GLY A 10 2.53 28.41 1.19
N ASN A 11 1.26 28.63 1.53
CA ASN A 11 0.08 27.91 1.00
C ASN A 11 0.19 26.38 1.10
N LYS A 12 0.68 25.88 2.25
CA LYS A 12 0.77 24.45 2.58
C LYS A 12 -0.30 24.13 3.61
N PRO A 13 -1.47 23.60 3.21
CA PRO A 13 -2.56 23.33 4.15
C PRO A 13 -2.17 22.23 5.13
N THR A 14 -2.57 22.39 6.39
CA THR A 14 -2.35 21.41 7.46
C THR A 14 -3.63 21.23 8.28
N ASN A 15 -3.82 20.04 8.83
CA ASN A 15 -4.81 19.77 9.86
C ASN A 15 -4.06 19.45 11.16
N THR A 16 -4.42 20.12 12.25
CA THR A 16 -3.90 19.82 13.59
C THR A 16 -5.04 19.24 14.42
N LEU A 17 -4.90 17.99 14.84
CA LEU A 17 -5.81 17.34 15.79
C LEU A 17 -5.17 17.38 17.18
N LEU A 18 -5.77 18.15 18.08
CA LEU A 18 -5.27 18.30 19.45
C LEU A 18 -6.06 17.38 20.39
N ILE A 19 -5.34 16.59 21.18
CA ILE A 19 -5.89 15.75 22.27
C ILE A 19 -5.16 16.11 23.57
N ASP A 20 -5.82 15.90 24.71
CA ASP A 20 -5.23 16.19 26.02
C ASP A 20 -4.14 15.17 26.39
N LYS A 21 -4.43 13.87 26.23
CA LYS A 21 -3.49 12.77 26.43
C LYS A 21 -3.86 11.58 25.57
N LEU A 22 -2.86 10.82 25.12
CA LEU A 22 -3.07 9.54 24.45
C LEU A 22 -3.41 8.44 25.46
N THR A 23 -4.68 8.35 25.82
CA THR A 23 -5.28 7.25 26.60
C THR A 23 -5.88 6.19 25.65
N PRO A 24 -6.17 4.96 26.12
CA PRO A 24 -6.85 3.96 25.30
C PRO A 24 -8.14 4.45 24.64
N GLU A 25 -8.94 5.24 25.38
CA GLU A 25 -10.16 5.87 24.87
C GLU A 25 -9.86 6.83 23.73
N THR A 26 -8.95 7.81 23.93
CA THR A 26 -8.62 8.79 22.89
C THR A 26 -7.96 8.14 21.67
N LEU A 27 -7.17 7.08 21.86
CA LEU A 27 -6.61 6.31 20.75
C LEU A 27 -7.72 5.63 19.94
N GLY A 28 -8.69 5.00 20.60
CA GLY A 28 -9.86 4.41 19.95
C GLY A 28 -10.64 5.47 19.15
N SER A 29 -10.88 6.63 19.75
CA SER A 29 -11.54 7.76 19.07
C SER A 29 -10.78 8.25 17.84
N LEU A 30 -9.44 8.30 17.89
CA LEU A 30 -8.61 8.68 16.75
C LEU A 30 -8.67 7.64 15.63
N VAL A 31 -8.64 6.34 15.95
CA VAL A 31 -8.79 5.27 14.95
C VAL A 31 -10.16 5.37 14.29
N ALA A 32 -11.23 5.46 15.09
CA ALA A 32 -12.60 5.58 14.59
C ALA A 32 -12.80 6.83 13.71
N LEU A 33 -12.16 7.95 14.06
CA LEU A 33 -12.16 9.16 13.23
C LEU A 33 -11.61 8.88 11.82
N TYR A 34 -10.50 8.15 11.70
CA TYR A 34 -9.92 7.81 10.40
C TYR A 34 -10.72 6.73 9.65
N GLU A 35 -11.29 5.75 10.35
CA GLU A 35 -12.21 4.77 9.75
C GLU A 35 -13.42 5.47 9.11
N HIS A 36 -14.06 6.38 9.84
CA HIS A 36 -15.20 7.14 9.31
C HIS A 36 -14.80 8.14 8.22
N LYS A 37 -13.60 8.75 8.30
CA LYS A 37 -13.06 9.56 7.22
C LYS A 37 -12.97 8.75 5.92
N ILE A 38 -12.38 7.56 5.98
CA ILE A 38 -12.20 6.70 4.80
C ILE A 38 -13.57 6.24 4.28
N PHE A 39 -14.49 5.85 5.17
CA PHE A 39 -15.85 5.47 4.81
C PHE A 39 -16.57 6.59 4.04
N VAL A 40 -16.59 7.81 4.58
CA VAL A 40 -17.25 8.96 3.94
C VAL A 40 -16.63 9.27 2.58
N GLN A 41 -15.30 9.19 2.46
CA GLN A 41 -14.61 9.36 1.17
C GLN A 41 -15.04 8.30 0.15
N GLY A 42 -15.16 7.04 0.57
CA GLY A 42 -15.65 5.96 -0.28
C GLY A 42 -17.06 6.18 -0.79
N ILE A 43 -17.97 6.62 0.08
CA ILE A 43 -19.36 6.97 -0.30
C ILE A 43 -19.37 8.13 -1.30
N ILE A 44 -18.59 9.18 -1.09
CA ILE A 44 -18.49 10.33 -2.02
C ILE A 44 -18.00 9.88 -3.40
N TRP A 45 -17.00 9.00 -3.44
CA TRP A 45 -16.45 8.48 -4.70
C TRP A 45 -17.27 7.34 -5.32
N ASN A 46 -18.34 6.89 -4.65
CA ASN A 46 -19.15 5.75 -5.07
C ASN A 46 -18.31 4.49 -5.34
N ILE A 47 -17.36 4.20 -4.44
CA ILE A 47 -16.53 2.99 -4.44
C ILE A 47 -16.79 2.19 -3.17
N PHE A 48 -16.57 0.87 -3.23
CA PHE A 48 -16.78 0.01 -2.08
C PHE A 48 -15.53 -0.06 -1.20
N SER A 49 -15.52 0.65 -0.07
CA SER A 49 -14.36 0.75 0.85
C SER A 49 -14.03 -0.53 1.63
N TYR A 50 -14.80 -1.60 1.46
CA TYR A 50 -14.72 -2.81 2.27
C TYR A 50 -14.31 -4.05 1.46
N ASP A 51 -13.89 -3.88 0.20
CA ASP A 51 -13.28 -4.97 -0.58
C ASP A 51 -11.77 -4.78 -0.77
N GLN A 52 -11.14 -5.84 -1.30
CA GLN A 52 -9.70 -5.89 -1.55
C GLN A 52 -9.35 -6.80 -2.73
N TRP A 53 -10.13 -6.79 -3.81
CA TRP A 53 -9.93 -7.72 -4.95
C TRP A 53 -8.53 -7.67 -5.58
N GLY A 54 -7.87 -6.50 -5.51
CA GLY A 54 -6.52 -6.30 -6.05
C GLY A 54 -5.43 -7.18 -5.45
N VAL A 55 -5.66 -7.85 -4.30
CA VAL A 55 -4.65 -8.73 -3.69
C VAL A 55 -4.65 -10.16 -4.25
N GLU A 56 -5.72 -10.59 -4.93
CA GLU A 56 -5.94 -12.01 -5.24
C GLU A 56 -5.00 -12.52 -6.34
N LEU A 57 -4.81 -11.76 -7.42
CA LEU A 57 -3.94 -12.18 -8.52
C LEU A 57 -2.49 -12.37 -8.05
N GLY A 58 -1.99 -11.46 -7.21
CA GLY A 58 -0.63 -11.56 -6.67
C GLY A 58 -0.42 -12.83 -5.82
N LYS A 59 -1.40 -13.20 -4.99
CA LYS A 59 -1.36 -14.44 -4.21
C LYS A 59 -1.36 -15.68 -5.10
N GLN A 60 -2.18 -15.68 -6.16
CA GLN A 60 -2.24 -16.80 -7.10
C GLN A 60 -0.92 -16.99 -7.85
N LEU A 61 -0.36 -15.91 -8.40
CA LEU A 61 0.91 -15.94 -9.12
C LEU A 61 2.07 -16.35 -8.20
N ALA A 62 2.13 -15.82 -6.98
CA ALA A 62 3.17 -16.16 -6.01
C ALA A 62 3.14 -17.66 -5.63
N ASN A 63 1.95 -18.25 -5.48
CA ASN A 63 1.82 -19.69 -5.21
C ASN A 63 2.34 -20.55 -6.37
N SER A 64 2.07 -20.17 -7.63
CA SER A 64 2.62 -20.87 -8.80
C SER A 64 4.15 -20.81 -8.80
N ILE A 65 4.70 -19.59 -8.65
CA ILE A 65 6.14 -19.36 -8.64
C ILE A 65 6.82 -20.16 -7.51
N LEU A 66 6.20 -20.22 -6.32
CA LEU A 66 6.73 -20.99 -5.20
C LEU A 66 6.82 -22.50 -5.52
N LEU A 67 5.82 -23.06 -6.21
CA LEU A 67 5.84 -24.46 -6.64
C LEU A 67 6.94 -24.73 -7.67
N GLU A 68 7.16 -23.81 -8.61
CA GLU A 68 8.22 -23.91 -9.62
C GLU A 68 9.61 -23.83 -8.98
N ILE A 69 9.77 -22.96 -7.98
CA ILE A 69 11.01 -22.87 -7.19
C ILE A 69 11.29 -24.19 -6.46
N ASN A 70 10.27 -24.77 -5.82
CA ASN A 70 10.43 -26.00 -5.04
C ASN A 70 10.64 -27.25 -5.90
N SER A 71 10.00 -27.31 -7.08
CA SER A 71 10.07 -28.47 -7.97
C SER A 71 11.24 -28.41 -8.97
N GLY A 72 11.78 -27.20 -9.22
CA GLY A 72 12.78 -26.96 -10.26
C GLY A 72 12.23 -26.97 -11.70
N ASN A 73 10.91 -27.19 -11.86
CA ASN A 73 10.25 -27.21 -13.16
C ASN A 73 9.55 -25.86 -13.40
N ILE A 74 10.04 -25.09 -14.38
CA ILE A 74 9.50 -23.76 -14.72
C ILE A 74 8.35 -23.93 -15.72
N SER A 75 7.21 -23.30 -15.45
CA SER A 75 6.06 -23.29 -16.38
C SER A 75 6.17 -22.15 -17.41
N ASP A 76 5.21 -22.08 -18.34
CA ASP A 76 5.16 -21.00 -19.33
C ASP A 76 4.76 -19.66 -18.69
N HIS A 77 5.74 -18.77 -18.56
CA HIS A 77 5.57 -17.37 -18.18
C HIS A 77 6.10 -16.45 -19.28
N ASP A 78 5.88 -15.14 -19.14
CA ASP A 78 6.54 -14.17 -20.00
C ASP A 78 8.08 -14.27 -19.91
N SER A 79 8.76 -13.67 -20.89
CA SER A 79 10.22 -13.77 -21.02
C SER A 79 10.98 -13.17 -19.84
N SER A 80 10.45 -12.13 -19.19
CA SER A 80 11.06 -11.50 -18.03
C SER A 80 11.00 -12.43 -16.82
N THR A 81 9.80 -12.94 -16.49
CA THR A 81 9.58 -13.85 -15.35
C THR A 81 10.39 -15.14 -15.51
N THR A 82 10.38 -15.73 -16.71
CA THR A 82 11.15 -16.94 -17.02
C THR A 82 12.66 -16.72 -16.85
N PHE A 83 13.18 -15.57 -17.32
CA PHE A 83 14.59 -15.24 -17.18
C PHE A 83 15.00 -15.11 -15.71
N LEU A 84 14.20 -14.41 -14.90
CA LEU A 84 14.46 -14.21 -13.48
C LEU A 84 14.42 -15.52 -12.69
N LEU A 85 13.43 -16.39 -12.94
CA LEU A 85 13.34 -17.71 -12.29
C LEU A 85 14.53 -18.61 -12.62
N LYS A 86 14.92 -18.67 -13.90
CA LYS A 86 16.12 -19.42 -14.32
C LYS A 86 17.39 -18.88 -13.67
N HIS A 87 17.50 -17.56 -13.51
CA HIS A 87 18.65 -16.97 -12.83
C HIS A 87 18.66 -17.32 -11.34
N PHE A 88 17.51 -17.28 -10.67
CA PHE A 88 17.37 -17.62 -9.26
C PHE A 88 17.71 -19.09 -8.97
N LEU A 89 17.20 -20.03 -9.78
CA LEU A 89 17.40 -21.48 -9.62
C LEU A 89 18.80 -21.99 -10.01
N LYS A 90 19.59 -21.19 -10.74
CA LYS A 90 20.96 -21.55 -11.13
C LYS A 90 22.00 -21.34 -10.02
N LYS A 91 21.67 -20.57 -8.99
CA LYS A 91 22.49 -20.43 -7.79
C LYS A 91 22.20 -21.57 -6.82
#